data_AF-A0A9W7E057-F1
#
_entry.id   AF-A0A9W7E057-F1
#
_cell.length_a   1.000
_cell.length_b   1.000
_cell.length_c   1.000
_cell.angle_alpha   90.00
_cell.angle_beta   90.00
_cell.angle_gamma   90.00
#
_symmetry.space_group_name_H-M   'P 1'
#
loop_
_entity.id
_entity.type
_entity.pdbx_description
1 polymer ?
#
loop_
_entity_poly.entity_id
_entity_poly.type
_entity_poly.pdbx_seq_one_letter_code
_entity_poly.pdbx_strand_id
1 'polypeptide(L)'
;MNGPDERIVPGNALSVSPDMPYHGLQQFGVSFLNKLEGAVVPCPVLRNISIVDTPGILSGEKQRLQRGYDFVKVCGWFAERADLILLLFDAHKLDISDEFRTVIESLKGQDDKIRCVLNKADQVNRQKLMRVYGALMWAMGKVTKTPEVLRVYTGSFWDQPLQHEDNAKLFEQEEKDLMKDLKNLPRNSAIRKINEIVKRTRKAKVHAYIMSYLRSQMPSLSGKAKKQESLIKDLPNVFRTVMKKHNLAAGDFPEMEGFRKKLAEMNFSKFPKLNTKMLTKLDNMLATEIPFLMDSLPAELRQGVSGIGELGSKMNAMSTNMPTVPTPKTHTVSDVEATRQAAAKAAAQAAPPAPPTKEEEEETNPFAEEEEDENNPFGRETEEDLVPWLLQDEKDLRWDAEFEASGPVNGKLGAKEARQALMKTDVPTKSLRAIWDLSDIDKDGKLDAEEFAIAMHLCEMVKEGEEIPEGLEENMVPIGKR
;
A
#
# COMPACT_ATOMS: atom_id res chain seq x y z
N MET A 1 -21.82 -10.24 -15.50
CA MET A 1 -21.63 -9.23 -16.58
C MET A 1 -22.96 -8.55 -16.87
N ASN A 2 -22.95 -7.33 -17.42
CA ASN A 2 -24.19 -6.66 -17.81
C ASN A 2 -24.69 -7.13 -19.18
N GLY A 3 -26.00 -7.22 -19.34
CA GLY A 3 -26.67 -7.44 -20.61
C GLY A 3 -28.16 -7.13 -20.52
N PRO A 4 -28.87 -7.13 -21.65
CA PRO A 4 -30.29 -6.76 -21.69
C PRO A 4 -31.19 -7.78 -20.98
N ASP A 5 -30.82 -9.06 -21.04
CA ASP A 5 -31.61 -10.17 -20.53
C ASP A 5 -30.76 -11.03 -19.59
N GLU A 6 -31.44 -11.61 -18.59
CA GLU A 6 -30.84 -12.58 -17.69
C GLU A 6 -30.54 -13.90 -18.43
N ARG A 7 -29.28 -14.30 -18.46
CA ARG A 7 -28.86 -15.56 -19.08
C ARG A 7 -27.52 -16.06 -18.55
N ILE A 8 -27.29 -17.36 -18.71
CA ILE A 8 -26.00 -18.00 -18.47
C ILE A 8 -25.34 -18.32 -19.81
N VAL A 9 -24.08 -17.93 -19.96
CA VAL A 9 -23.27 -18.21 -21.15
C VAL A 9 -22.19 -19.22 -20.77
N PRO A 10 -22.15 -20.42 -21.38
CA PRO A 10 -21.11 -21.41 -21.09
C PRO A 10 -19.70 -20.92 -21.44
N GLY A 11 -18.69 -21.37 -20.70
CA GLY A 11 -17.29 -20.94 -20.86
C GLY A 11 -16.72 -21.17 -22.26
N ASN A 12 -17.08 -22.29 -22.91
CA ASN A 12 -16.71 -22.55 -24.30
C ASN A 12 -17.20 -21.42 -25.23
N ALA A 13 -18.46 -21.00 -25.09
CA ALA A 13 -19.05 -19.91 -25.87
C ALA A 13 -18.44 -18.54 -25.51
N LEU A 14 -18.18 -18.29 -24.23
CA LEU A 14 -17.49 -17.06 -23.79
C LEU A 14 -16.12 -16.90 -24.45
N SER A 15 -15.36 -18.00 -24.53
CA SER A 15 -13.99 -18.00 -25.06
C SER A 15 -13.90 -17.83 -26.58
N VAL A 16 -15.01 -17.94 -27.32
CA VAL A 16 -15.03 -17.74 -28.78
C VAL A 16 -15.77 -16.47 -29.18
N SER A 17 -16.40 -15.79 -28.23
CA SER A 17 -17.18 -14.57 -28.49
C SER A 17 -16.22 -13.41 -28.81
N PRO A 18 -16.33 -12.78 -30.00
CA PRO A 18 -15.40 -11.72 -30.42
C PRO A 18 -15.56 -10.43 -29.58
N ASP A 19 -16.77 -10.21 -29.05
CA ASP A 19 -17.10 -9.02 -28.27
C ASP A 19 -16.71 -9.13 -26.78
N MET A 20 -16.10 -10.26 -26.39
CA MET A 20 -15.79 -10.57 -24.99
C MET A 20 -14.28 -10.71 -24.76
N PRO A 21 -13.75 -10.24 -23.63
CA PRO A 21 -12.31 -10.27 -23.34
C PRO A 21 -11.77 -11.65 -22.92
N TYR A 22 -12.51 -12.73 -23.17
CA TYR A 22 -12.24 -14.07 -22.62
C TYR A 22 -11.59 -15.04 -23.61
N HIS A 23 -11.23 -14.58 -24.81
CA HIS A 23 -10.65 -15.46 -25.83
C HIS A 23 -9.38 -16.19 -25.36
N GLY A 24 -8.54 -15.52 -24.58
CA GLY A 24 -7.31 -16.10 -24.04
C GLY A 24 -7.52 -17.27 -23.07
N LEU A 25 -8.74 -17.48 -22.56
CA LEU A 25 -9.04 -18.58 -21.63
C LEU A 25 -9.00 -19.96 -22.29
N GLN A 26 -9.04 -20.04 -23.63
CA GLN A 26 -8.91 -21.31 -24.36
C GLN A 26 -7.63 -22.07 -24.03
N GLN A 27 -6.56 -21.37 -23.65
CA GLN A 27 -5.28 -21.97 -23.29
C GLN A 27 -5.35 -22.91 -22.07
N PHE A 28 -6.38 -22.77 -21.23
CA PHE A 28 -6.57 -23.61 -20.04
C PHE A 28 -7.35 -24.90 -20.34
N GLY A 29 -7.80 -25.07 -21.59
CA GLY A 29 -8.41 -26.30 -22.08
C GLY A 29 -9.86 -26.51 -21.65
N VAL A 30 -10.44 -27.57 -22.20
CA VAL A 30 -11.88 -27.88 -22.07
C VAL A 30 -12.30 -28.14 -20.62
N SER A 31 -11.44 -28.78 -19.81
CA SER A 31 -11.71 -29.04 -18.39
C SER A 31 -11.99 -27.78 -17.58
N PHE A 32 -11.28 -26.68 -17.88
CA PHE A 32 -11.52 -25.38 -17.27
C PHE A 32 -12.78 -24.72 -17.86
N LEU A 33 -12.90 -24.68 -19.18
CA LEU A 33 -14.03 -24.01 -19.85
C LEU A 33 -15.39 -24.62 -19.51
N ASN A 34 -15.45 -25.91 -19.20
CA ASN A 34 -16.66 -26.58 -18.72
C ASN A 34 -17.07 -26.16 -17.30
N LYS A 35 -16.18 -25.53 -16.53
CA LYS A 35 -16.42 -25.02 -15.18
C LYS A 35 -16.53 -23.49 -15.14
N LEU A 36 -16.32 -22.84 -16.29
CA LEU A 36 -16.46 -21.40 -16.45
C LEU A 36 -17.87 -21.09 -16.94
N GLU A 37 -18.53 -20.15 -16.29
CA GLU A 37 -19.85 -19.66 -16.70
C GLU A 37 -19.87 -18.13 -16.66
N GLY A 38 -20.62 -17.55 -17.58
CA GLY A 38 -20.87 -16.11 -17.63
C GLY A 38 -22.32 -15.82 -17.30
N ALA A 39 -22.58 -15.42 -16.07
CA ALA A 39 -23.88 -14.86 -15.70
C ALA A 39 -24.01 -13.44 -16.28
N VAL A 40 -25.04 -13.23 -17.09
CA VAL A 40 -25.39 -11.93 -17.69
C VAL A 40 -26.70 -11.49 -17.07
N VAL A 41 -26.73 -10.30 -16.46
CA VAL A 41 -27.90 -9.77 -15.75
C VAL A 41 -28.03 -8.27 -16.04
N PRO A 42 -29.24 -7.73 -16.28
CA PRO A 42 -29.47 -6.29 -16.39
C PRO A 42 -29.32 -5.63 -15.02
N CYS A 43 -28.13 -5.13 -14.72
CA CYS A 43 -27.82 -4.52 -13.43
C CYS A 43 -27.06 -3.20 -13.63
N PRO A 44 -27.53 -2.07 -13.06
CA PRO A 44 -26.85 -0.78 -13.17
C PRO A 44 -25.38 -0.82 -12.71
N VAL A 45 -25.07 -1.60 -11.66
CA VAL A 45 -23.70 -1.79 -11.18
C VAL A 45 -22.84 -2.46 -12.25
N LEU A 46 -23.36 -3.53 -12.86
CA LEU A 46 -22.64 -4.31 -13.86
C LEU A 46 -22.42 -3.56 -15.20
N ARG A 47 -23.07 -2.41 -15.40
CA ARG A 47 -22.83 -1.56 -16.60
C ARG A 47 -21.41 -1.03 -16.63
N ASN A 48 -20.84 -0.77 -15.45
CA ASN A 48 -19.54 -0.12 -15.31
C ASN A 48 -18.43 -1.10 -14.88
N ILE A 49 -18.80 -2.22 -14.25
CA ILE A 49 -17.86 -3.24 -13.77
C ILE A 49 -18.33 -4.64 -14.14
N SER A 50 -17.39 -5.57 -14.27
CA SER A 50 -17.69 -7.00 -14.32
C SER A 50 -17.02 -7.69 -13.15
N ILE A 51 -17.79 -8.50 -12.44
CA ILE A 51 -17.31 -9.27 -11.30
C ILE A 51 -16.97 -10.67 -11.80
N VAL A 52 -15.78 -11.15 -11.44
CA VAL A 52 -15.35 -12.53 -11.66
C VAL A 52 -15.35 -13.20 -10.29
N ASP A 53 -16.28 -14.12 -10.09
CA ASP A 53 -16.26 -14.98 -8.92
C ASP A 53 -15.38 -16.21 -9.19
N THR A 54 -14.62 -16.62 -8.18
CA THR A 54 -13.67 -17.72 -8.29
C THR A 54 -14.06 -18.85 -7.35
N PRO A 55 -13.85 -20.13 -7.73
CA PRO A 55 -14.04 -21.24 -6.80
C PRO A 55 -13.25 -21.05 -5.51
N GLY A 56 -13.83 -21.44 -4.39
CA GLY A 56 -13.17 -21.41 -3.08
C GLY A 56 -11.79 -22.09 -3.13
N ILE A 57 -10.82 -21.50 -2.43
CA ILE A 57 -9.47 -22.04 -2.32
C ILE A 57 -9.51 -23.20 -1.32
N LEU A 58 -8.93 -24.34 -1.69
CA LEU A 58 -9.11 -25.58 -0.97
C LEU A 58 -7.93 -25.80 -0.01
N SER A 59 -8.24 -26.05 1.26
CA SER A 59 -7.25 -26.47 2.25
C SER A 59 -6.97 -27.98 2.08
N GLY A 60 -6.06 -28.35 1.18
CA GLY A 60 -5.52 -29.72 1.09
C GLY A 60 -5.20 -30.23 -0.33
N GLU A 61 -4.14 -31.03 -0.44
CA GLU A 61 -3.55 -31.48 -1.71
C GLU A 61 -4.47 -32.39 -2.55
N LYS A 62 -5.27 -33.26 -1.90
CA LYS A 62 -6.20 -34.19 -2.58
C LYS A 62 -7.30 -33.48 -3.37
N GLN A 63 -7.76 -32.33 -2.87
CA GLN A 63 -8.82 -31.55 -3.50
C GLN A 63 -8.29 -30.74 -4.70
N ARG A 64 -6.99 -30.38 -4.70
CA ARG A 64 -6.34 -29.70 -5.83
C ARG A 64 -6.30 -30.56 -7.09
N LEU A 65 -5.99 -31.85 -6.93
CA LEU A 65 -5.91 -32.81 -8.04
C LEU A 65 -7.25 -33.03 -8.76
N GLN A 66 -8.38 -32.78 -8.10
CA GLN A 66 -9.72 -32.98 -8.67
C GLN A 66 -10.17 -31.85 -9.61
N ARG A 67 -9.46 -30.70 -9.66
CA ARG A 67 -9.89 -29.56 -10.49
C ARG A 67 -9.76 -29.86 -11.99
N GLY A 68 -8.74 -30.61 -12.41
CA GLY A 68 -8.50 -30.93 -13.82
C GLY A 68 -7.98 -29.76 -14.66
N TYR A 69 -7.58 -28.65 -14.01
CA TYR A 69 -6.94 -27.48 -14.62
C TYR A 69 -6.03 -26.80 -13.58
N ASP A 70 -5.09 -25.98 -14.05
CA ASP A 70 -4.14 -25.25 -13.20
C ASP A 70 -4.80 -23.97 -12.64
N PHE A 71 -5.31 -24.06 -11.42
CA PHE A 71 -6.04 -22.95 -10.78
C PHE A 71 -5.17 -21.72 -10.56
N VAL A 72 -3.91 -21.90 -10.15
CA VAL A 72 -2.98 -20.80 -9.90
C VAL A 72 -2.75 -19.99 -11.18
N LYS A 73 -2.51 -20.66 -12.31
CA LYS A 73 -2.33 -19.96 -13.59
C LYS A 73 -3.59 -19.25 -14.07
N VAL A 74 -4.78 -19.81 -13.82
CA VAL A 74 -6.04 -19.15 -14.14
C VAL A 74 -6.20 -17.87 -13.31
N CYS A 75 -5.96 -17.92 -11.99
CA CYS A 75 -5.98 -16.75 -11.12
C CYS A 75 -4.99 -15.67 -11.60
N GLY A 76 -3.75 -16.05 -11.92
CA GLY A 76 -2.75 -15.14 -12.46
C GLY A 76 -3.20 -14.47 -13.77
N TRP A 77 -3.84 -15.22 -14.68
CA TRP A 77 -4.35 -14.66 -15.93
C TRP A 77 -5.43 -13.60 -15.73
N PHE A 78 -6.35 -13.84 -14.79
CA PHE A 78 -7.36 -12.84 -14.41
C PHE A 78 -6.73 -11.65 -13.69
N ALA A 79 -5.80 -11.88 -12.77
CA ALA A 79 -5.13 -10.83 -12.02
C ALA A 79 -4.38 -9.82 -12.91
N GLU A 80 -3.71 -10.30 -13.96
CA GLU A 80 -3.07 -9.43 -14.97
C GLU A 80 -4.06 -8.47 -15.66
N ARG A 81 -5.33 -8.88 -15.78
CA ARG A 81 -6.38 -8.16 -16.53
C ARG A 81 -7.38 -7.44 -15.63
N ALA A 82 -7.44 -7.80 -14.35
CA ALA A 82 -8.34 -7.21 -13.38
C ALA A 82 -7.89 -5.79 -13.02
N ASP A 83 -8.86 -4.95 -12.67
CA ASP A 83 -8.64 -3.62 -12.12
C ASP A 83 -8.51 -3.66 -10.59
N LEU A 84 -9.12 -4.65 -9.92
CA LEU A 84 -9.12 -4.86 -8.48
C LEU A 84 -9.15 -6.36 -8.19
N ILE A 85 -8.41 -6.79 -7.17
CA ILE A 85 -8.38 -8.16 -6.68
C ILE A 85 -8.77 -8.13 -5.20
N LEU A 86 -9.91 -8.72 -4.87
CA LEU A 86 -10.36 -8.86 -3.48
C LEU A 86 -9.91 -10.22 -2.93
N LEU A 87 -9.14 -10.19 -1.84
CA LEU A 87 -8.78 -11.38 -1.07
C LEU A 87 -9.66 -11.45 0.17
N LEU A 88 -10.57 -12.42 0.21
CA LEU A 88 -11.53 -12.55 1.32
C LEU A 88 -10.99 -13.50 2.39
N PHE A 89 -11.08 -13.07 3.64
CA PHE A 89 -10.72 -13.82 4.83
C PHE A 89 -11.91 -13.87 5.78
N ASP A 90 -12.07 -14.98 6.50
CA ASP A 90 -13.13 -15.15 7.49
C ASP A 90 -12.57 -14.87 8.89
N ALA A 91 -13.13 -13.89 9.61
CA ALA A 91 -12.65 -13.51 10.94
C ALA A 91 -12.84 -14.60 12.00
N HIS A 92 -13.79 -15.52 11.79
CA HIS A 92 -14.01 -16.65 12.69
C HIS A 92 -13.02 -17.79 12.45
N LYS A 93 -12.62 -18.01 11.17
CA LYS A 93 -11.73 -19.10 10.74
C LYS A 93 -10.64 -18.58 9.80
N LEU A 94 -9.72 -17.78 10.33
CA LEU A 94 -8.57 -17.32 9.56
C LEU A 94 -7.65 -18.50 9.25
N ASP A 95 -7.61 -18.90 7.98
CA ASP A 95 -6.69 -19.92 7.46
C ASP A 95 -6.10 -19.43 6.12
N ILE A 96 -4.78 -19.50 5.99
CA ILE A 96 -4.06 -19.20 4.75
C ILE A 96 -3.36 -20.48 4.31
N SER A 97 -4.11 -21.31 3.59
CA SER A 97 -3.62 -22.59 3.08
C SER A 97 -2.47 -22.42 2.08
N ASP A 98 -1.71 -23.50 1.82
CA ASP A 98 -0.60 -23.42 0.86
C ASP A 98 -1.06 -23.07 -0.56
N GLU A 99 -2.28 -23.48 -0.96
CA GLU A 99 -2.84 -23.13 -2.27
C GLU A 99 -3.07 -21.62 -2.34
N PHE A 100 -3.62 -21.06 -1.26
CA PHE A 100 -3.87 -19.63 -1.19
C PHE A 100 -2.56 -18.84 -1.22
N ARG A 101 -1.56 -19.28 -0.45
CA ARG A 101 -0.21 -18.71 -0.51
C ARG A 101 0.36 -18.73 -1.92
N THR A 102 0.29 -19.86 -2.63
CA THR A 102 0.78 -19.98 -4.01
C THR A 102 0.01 -19.07 -4.97
N VAL A 103 -1.31 -18.92 -4.80
CA VAL A 103 -2.11 -17.97 -5.57
C VAL A 103 -1.61 -16.55 -5.32
N ILE A 104 -1.49 -16.10 -4.07
CA ILE A 104 -1.03 -14.74 -3.73
C ILE A 104 0.39 -14.50 -4.29
N GLU A 105 1.29 -15.47 -4.16
CA GLU A 105 2.65 -15.38 -4.73
C GLU A 105 2.61 -15.24 -6.27
N SER A 106 1.63 -15.84 -6.94
CA SER A 106 1.44 -15.68 -8.39
C SER A 106 0.91 -14.29 -8.80
N LEU A 107 0.38 -13.52 -7.84
CA LEU A 107 -0.10 -12.15 -8.06
C LEU A 107 1.02 -11.10 -7.98
N LYS A 108 2.26 -11.52 -7.74
CA LYS A 108 3.42 -10.62 -7.59
C LYS A 108 3.52 -9.62 -8.74
N GLY A 109 3.63 -8.33 -8.41
CA GLY A 109 3.67 -7.23 -9.37
C GLY A 109 2.28 -6.71 -9.77
N GLN A 110 1.22 -7.20 -9.13
CA GLN A 110 -0.15 -6.66 -9.17
C GLN A 110 -0.59 -6.18 -7.77
N ASP A 111 0.37 -5.95 -6.87
CA ASP A 111 0.14 -5.67 -5.44
C ASP A 111 -0.73 -4.42 -5.23
N ASP A 112 -0.61 -3.42 -6.11
CA ASP A 112 -1.37 -2.17 -6.11
C ASP A 112 -2.89 -2.37 -6.28
N LYS A 113 -3.27 -3.49 -6.90
CA LYS A 113 -4.66 -3.87 -7.18
C LYS A 113 -5.26 -4.74 -6.08
N ILE A 114 -4.47 -5.21 -5.12
CA ILE A 114 -4.93 -6.13 -4.09
C ILE A 114 -5.58 -5.34 -2.96
N ARG A 115 -6.75 -5.79 -2.52
CA ARG A 115 -7.38 -5.38 -1.27
C ARG A 115 -7.79 -6.62 -0.50
N CYS A 116 -7.56 -6.62 0.80
CA CYS A 116 -8.02 -7.68 1.66
C CYS A 116 -9.39 -7.31 2.22
N VAL A 117 -10.24 -8.30 2.46
CA VAL A 117 -11.53 -8.14 3.13
C VAL A 117 -11.57 -9.15 4.27
N LEU A 118 -11.55 -8.66 5.51
CA LEU A 118 -11.75 -9.48 6.70
C LEU A 118 -13.26 -9.52 6.99
N ASN A 119 -13.93 -10.50 6.39
CA ASN A 119 -15.36 -10.69 6.43
C ASN A 119 -15.81 -11.43 7.70
N LYS A 120 -17.11 -11.33 8.03
CA LYS A 120 -17.73 -11.94 9.22
C LYS A 120 -17.10 -11.47 10.53
N ALA A 121 -16.59 -10.24 10.54
CA ALA A 121 -15.95 -9.63 11.71
C ALA A 121 -16.90 -9.49 12.90
N ASP A 122 -18.21 -9.41 12.64
CA ASP A 122 -19.26 -9.37 13.67
C ASP A 122 -19.41 -10.68 14.46
N GLN A 123 -18.85 -11.81 13.99
CA GLN A 123 -18.93 -13.11 14.67
C GLN A 123 -17.88 -13.29 15.77
N VAL A 124 -17.06 -12.26 16.01
CA VAL A 124 -16.01 -12.25 17.02
C VAL A 124 -16.06 -10.94 17.80
N ASN A 125 -15.77 -11.00 19.09
CA ASN A 125 -15.71 -9.79 19.93
C ASN A 125 -14.49 -8.91 19.56
N ARG A 126 -14.48 -7.66 20.05
CA ARG A 126 -13.41 -6.68 19.75
C ARG A 126 -11.99 -7.20 20.01
N GLN A 127 -11.74 -7.87 21.14
CA GLN A 127 -10.41 -8.39 21.46
C GLN A 127 -9.95 -9.49 20.50
N LYS A 128 -10.86 -10.43 20.16
CA LYS A 128 -10.56 -11.50 19.21
C LYS A 128 -10.37 -10.92 17.80
N LEU A 129 -11.16 -9.93 17.41
CA LEU A 129 -11.02 -9.24 16.14
C LEU A 129 -9.61 -8.65 15.96
N MET A 130 -9.10 -7.93 16.97
CA MET A 130 -7.75 -7.35 16.92
C MET A 130 -6.65 -8.41 16.79
N ARG A 131 -6.80 -9.56 17.48
CA ARG A 131 -5.87 -10.69 17.34
C ARG A 131 -5.90 -11.30 15.94
N VAL A 132 -7.09 -11.48 15.37
CA VAL A 132 -7.26 -12.05 14.03
C VAL A 132 -6.74 -11.08 12.97
N TYR A 133 -7.02 -9.78 13.09
CA TYR A 133 -6.49 -8.74 12.22
C TYR A 133 -4.95 -8.73 12.25
N GLY A 134 -4.35 -8.72 13.44
CA GLY A 134 -2.89 -8.77 13.59
C GLY A 134 -2.27 -10.05 12.98
N ALA A 135 -2.91 -11.21 13.18
CA ALA A 135 -2.48 -12.47 12.58
C ALA A 135 -2.56 -12.43 11.04
N LEU A 136 -3.63 -11.84 10.48
CA LEU A 136 -3.78 -11.65 9.03
C LEU A 136 -2.65 -10.77 8.48
N MET A 137 -2.42 -9.61 9.08
CA MET A 137 -1.38 -8.67 8.62
C MET A 137 0.01 -9.29 8.67
N TRP A 138 0.33 -10.01 9.76
CA TRP A 138 1.58 -10.73 9.89
C TRP A 138 1.76 -11.80 8.80
N ALA A 139 0.69 -12.54 8.51
CA ALA A 139 0.73 -13.59 7.50
C ALA A 139 0.85 -13.00 6.08
N MET A 140 0.12 -11.92 5.78
CA MET A 140 0.19 -11.22 4.50
C MET A 140 1.58 -10.63 4.27
N GLY A 141 2.18 -9.99 5.26
CA GLY A 141 3.55 -9.45 5.16
C GLY A 141 4.59 -10.50 4.79
N LYS A 142 4.43 -11.75 5.27
CA LYS A 142 5.30 -12.87 4.89
C LYS A 142 5.10 -13.36 3.46
N VAL A 143 3.89 -13.23 2.92
CA VAL A 143 3.52 -13.79 1.60
C VAL A 143 3.81 -12.79 0.48
N THR A 144 3.39 -11.53 0.64
CA THR A 144 3.44 -10.51 -0.43
C THR A 144 4.87 -10.00 -0.67
N LYS A 145 5.72 -10.02 0.38
CA LYS A 145 7.14 -9.62 0.30
C LYS A 145 7.34 -8.22 -0.32
N THR A 146 6.38 -7.32 -0.08
CA THR A 146 6.47 -5.90 -0.39
C THR A 146 6.56 -5.11 0.91
N PRO A 147 7.33 -3.99 0.96
CA PRO A 147 7.32 -3.10 2.11
C PRO A 147 5.98 -2.35 2.27
N GLU A 148 5.14 -2.32 1.23
CA GLU A 148 3.85 -1.65 1.26
C GLU A 148 2.78 -2.50 1.96
N VAL A 149 2.09 -1.88 2.91
CA VAL A 149 1.04 -2.54 3.68
C VAL A 149 -0.26 -2.58 2.87
N LEU A 150 -0.87 -3.77 2.73
CA LEU A 150 -2.14 -3.92 2.03
C LEU A 150 -3.31 -3.34 2.84
N ARG A 151 -4.23 -2.64 2.18
CA ARG A 151 -5.49 -2.20 2.77
C ARG A 151 -6.38 -3.41 3.05
N VAL A 152 -6.86 -3.53 4.29
CA VAL A 152 -7.82 -4.55 4.74
C VAL A 152 -9.14 -3.89 5.09
N TYR A 153 -10.23 -4.24 4.42
CA TYR A 153 -11.59 -3.81 4.80
C TYR A 153 -12.18 -4.78 5.82
N THR A 154 -12.51 -4.30 7.02
CA THR A 154 -13.00 -5.14 8.11
C THR A 154 -14.51 -4.96 8.32
N GLY A 155 -15.28 -6.06 8.24
CA GLY A 155 -16.73 -5.97 8.41
C GLY A 155 -17.46 -7.28 8.15
N SER A 156 -18.78 -7.17 8.00
CA SER A 156 -19.65 -8.29 7.62
C SER A 156 -20.53 -7.88 6.45
N PHE A 157 -20.13 -8.29 5.25
CA PHE A 157 -20.67 -7.80 3.98
C PHE A 157 -21.89 -8.63 3.54
N TRP A 158 -23.00 -8.47 4.27
CA TRP A 158 -24.28 -9.15 4.03
C TRP A 158 -25.45 -8.37 4.67
N ASP A 159 -26.67 -8.71 4.30
CA ASP A 159 -27.88 -8.00 4.78
C ASP A 159 -28.43 -8.54 6.12
N GLN A 160 -27.65 -9.35 6.85
CA GLN A 160 -28.08 -9.92 8.13
C GLN A 160 -27.68 -9.02 9.30
N PRO A 161 -28.43 -9.01 10.41
CA PRO A 161 -28.07 -8.27 11.61
C PRO A 161 -26.71 -8.68 12.18
N LEU A 162 -26.00 -7.73 12.79
CA LEU A 162 -24.73 -7.98 13.45
C LEU A 162 -24.91 -8.88 14.67
N GLN A 163 -24.02 -9.86 14.85
CA GLN A 163 -23.99 -10.69 16.08
C GLN A 163 -23.36 -9.95 17.26
N HIS A 164 -22.28 -9.20 16.99
CA HIS A 164 -21.63 -8.30 17.94
C HIS A 164 -21.60 -6.88 17.39
N GLU A 165 -22.15 -5.93 18.13
CA GLU A 165 -22.28 -4.52 17.72
C GLU A 165 -21.12 -3.63 18.21
N ASP A 166 -20.20 -4.17 19.02
CA ASP A 166 -19.06 -3.45 19.61
C ASP A 166 -18.26 -2.60 18.61
N ASN A 167 -18.23 -3.00 17.33
CA ASN A 167 -17.49 -2.33 16.26
C ASN A 167 -18.40 -1.93 15.08
N ALA A 168 -19.71 -1.77 15.28
CA ALA A 168 -20.66 -1.47 14.22
C ALA A 168 -20.28 -0.22 13.40
N LYS A 169 -19.87 0.86 14.08
CA LYS A 169 -19.39 2.10 13.41
C LYS A 169 -18.18 1.85 12.51
N LEU A 170 -17.23 1.03 12.96
CA LEU A 170 -16.07 0.65 12.17
C LEU A 170 -16.50 -0.14 10.93
N PHE A 171 -17.36 -1.14 11.08
CA PHE A 171 -17.82 -1.96 9.96
C PHE A 171 -18.54 -1.12 8.90
N GLU A 172 -19.38 -0.17 9.31
CA GLU A 172 -20.08 0.74 8.40
C GLU A 172 -19.10 1.66 7.65
N GLN A 173 -18.09 2.20 8.35
CA GLN A 173 -17.06 3.04 7.72
C GLN A 173 -16.23 2.25 6.70
N GLU A 174 -15.81 1.04 7.06
CA GLU A 174 -15.03 0.15 6.19
C GLU A 174 -15.83 -0.30 4.96
N GLU A 175 -17.13 -0.54 5.11
CA GLU A 175 -18.03 -0.82 4.00
C GLU A 175 -18.17 0.38 3.06
N LYS A 176 -18.38 1.58 3.60
CA LYS A 176 -18.44 2.83 2.81
C LYS A 176 -17.15 3.04 2.03
N ASP A 177 -16.00 2.79 2.65
CA ASP A 177 -14.69 2.89 1.99
C ASP A 177 -14.52 1.88 0.86
N LEU A 178 -14.89 0.61 1.08
CA LEU A 178 -14.86 -0.41 0.02
C LEU A 178 -15.78 -0.03 -1.14
N MET A 179 -17.00 0.41 -0.84
CA MET A 179 -17.97 0.83 -1.85
C MET A 179 -17.50 2.06 -2.64
N LYS A 180 -16.80 2.99 -1.98
CA LYS A 180 -16.15 4.14 -2.63
C LYS A 180 -15.03 3.67 -3.58
N ASP A 181 -14.18 2.72 -3.18
CA ASP A 181 -13.13 2.18 -4.06
C ASP A 181 -13.75 1.48 -5.28
N LEU A 182 -14.76 0.62 -5.06
CA LEU A 182 -15.51 -0.06 -6.12
C LEU A 182 -16.17 0.91 -7.11
N LYS A 183 -16.82 1.97 -6.61
CA LYS A 183 -17.47 3.00 -7.44
C LYS A 183 -16.46 3.79 -8.29
N ASN A 184 -15.24 3.95 -7.78
CA ASN A 184 -14.17 4.67 -8.48
C ASN A 184 -13.36 3.76 -9.44
N LEU A 185 -13.59 2.45 -9.47
CA LEU A 185 -12.85 1.54 -10.37
C LEU A 185 -12.89 1.92 -11.85
N PRO A 186 -14.06 2.25 -12.46
CA PRO A 186 -14.10 2.59 -13.89
C PRO A 186 -13.25 3.83 -14.21
N ARG A 187 -13.25 4.79 -13.29
CA ARG A 187 -12.45 6.02 -13.38
C ARG A 187 -10.95 5.71 -13.28
N ASN A 188 -10.57 4.90 -12.31
CA ASN A 188 -9.18 4.51 -12.08
C ASN A 188 -8.65 3.57 -13.19
N SER A 189 -9.51 2.78 -13.82
CA SER A 189 -9.15 1.83 -14.87
C SER A 189 -8.49 2.50 -16.08
N ALA A 190 -8.97 3.67 -16.50
CA ALA A 190 -8.38 4.41 -17.63
C ALA A 190 -6.91 4.78 -17.37
N ILE A 191 -6.62 5.37 -16.21
CA ILE A 191 -5.26 5.73 -15.79
C ILE A 191 -4.40 4.47 -15.64
N ARG A 192 -4.93 3.42 -15.00
CA ARG A 192 -4.22 2.14 -14.84
C ARG A 192 -3.83 1.54 -16.18
N LYS A 193 -4.73 1.55 -17.18
CA LYS A 193 -4.43 1.06 -18.53
C LYS A 193 -3.32 1.86 -19.20
N ILE A 194 -3.31 3.19 -19.03
CA ILE A 194 -2.22 4.05 -19.51
C ILE A 194 -0.90 3.65 -18.82
N ASN A 195 -0.92 3.48 -17.50
CA ASN A 195 0.26 3.05 -16.74
C ASN A 195 0.76 1.66 -17.17
N GLU A 196 -0.13 0.71 -17.44
CA GLU A 196 0.24 -0.61 -17.95
C GLU A 196 0.83 -0.55 -19.36
N ILE A 197 0.32 0.32 -20.24
CA ILE A 197 0.94 0.58 -21.55
C ILE A 197 2.36 1.13 -21.39
N VAL A 198 2.57 2.06 -20.45
CA VAL A 198 3.90 2.61 -20.13
C VAL A 198 4.84 1.51 -19.63
N LYS A 199 4.42 0.73 -18.61
CA LYS A 199 5.21 -0.39 -18.06
C LYS A 199 5.57 -1.40 -19.15
N ARG A 200 4.59 -1.80 -19.97
CA ARG A 200 4.79 -2.78 -21.05
C ARG A 200 5.73 -2.25 -22.13
N THR A 201 5.65 -0.97 -22.46
CA THR A 201 6.53 -0.34 -23.45
C THR A 201 7.98 -0.33 -22.97
N ARG A 202 8.23 -0.02 -21.69
CA ARG A 202 9.59 -0.09 -21.11
C ARG A 202 10.15 -1.50 -21.16
N LYS A 203 9.38 -2.50 -20.72
CA LYS A 203 9.75 -3.92 -20.80
C LYS A 203 10.05 -4.35 -22.24
N ALA A 204 9.23 -3.92 -23.21
CA ALA A 204 9.46 -4.21 -24.62
C ALA A 204 10.75 -3.57 -25.17
N LYS A 205 11.05 -2.32 -24.79
CA LYS A 205 12.32 -1.66 -25.14
C LYS A 205 13.53 -2.39 -24.57
N VAL A 206 13.50 -2.73 -23.28
CA VAL A 206 14.55 -3.50 -22.59
C VAL A 206 14.78 -4.83 -23.32
N HIS A 207 13.70 -5.57 -23.59
CA HIS A 207 13.76 -6.82 -24.33
C HIS A 207 14.42 -6.66 -25.71
N ALA A 208 14.02 -5.64 -26.48
CA ALA A 208 14.60 -5.34 -27.79
C ALA A 208 16.11 -5.04 -27.71
N TYR A 209 16.55 -4.28 -26.71
CA TYR A 209 17.98 -4.01 -26.48
C TYR A 209 18.76 -5.27 -26.10
N ILE A 210 18.21 -6.13 -25.24
CA ILE A 210 18.84 -7.41 -24.88
C ILE A 210 18.99 -8.28 -26.12
N MET A 211 17.92 -8.48 -26.90
CA MET A 211 17.97 -9.30 -28.13
C MET A 211 18.98 -8.77 -29.13
N SER A 212 19.02 -7.45 -29.35
CA SER A 212 19.99 -6.84 -30.25
C SER A 212 21.42 -6.98 -29.74
N TYR A 213 21.66 -6.81 -28.45
CA TYR A 213 22.99 -6.98 -27.87
C TYR A 213 23.47 -8.42 -28.06
N LEU A 214 22.65 -9.41 -27.69
CA LEU A 214 22.97 -10.83 -27.89
C LEU A 214 23.29 -11.15 -29.35
N ARG A 215 22.47 -10.66 -30.29
CA ARG A 215 22.76 -10.79 -31.73
C ARG A 215 24.11 -10.19 -32.12
N SER A 216 24.42 -8.98 -31.63
CA SER A 216 25.65 -8.27 -31.97
C SER A 216 26.93 -8.97 -31.48
N GLN A 217 26.81 -9.79 -30.44
CA GLN A 217 27.91 -10.57 -29.87
C GLN A 217 28.14 -11.92 -30.57
N MET A 218 27.26 -12.31 -31.50
CA MET A 218 27.39 -13.59 -32.21
C MET A 218 28.45 -13.52 -33.33
N PRO A 219 29.38 -14.49 -33.40
CA PRO A 219 30.36 -14.54 -34.47
C PRO A 219 29.70 -14.88 -35.82
N SER A 220 30.23 -14.33 -36.91
CA SER A 220 29.71 -14.55 -38.26
C SER A 220 29.98 -15.97 -38.78
N LEU A 221 31.12 -16.57 -38.41
CA LEU A 221 31.64 -17.82 -38.96
C LEU A 221 31.45 -19.02 -38.01
N SER A 222 32.49 -19.41 -37.26
CA SER A 222 32.52 -20.58 -36.36
C SER A 222 32.38 -20.18 -34.88
N GLY A 223 32.10 -21.15 -34.01
CA GLY A 223 32.02 -20.92 -32.56
C GLY A 223 30.69 -20.35 -32.02
N LYS A 224 29.65 -20.28 -32.86
CA LYS A 224 28.33 -19.73 -32.49
C LYS A 224 27.72 -20.40 -31.26
N ALA A 225 27.71 -21.72 -31.20
CA ALA A 225 27.14 -22.48 -30.08
C ALA A 225 27.87 -22.17 -28.75
N LYS A 226 29.20 -22.26 -28.75
CA LYS A 226 30.02 -21.96 -27.58
C LYS A 226 29.87 -20.50 -27.11
N LYS A 227 29.78 -19.54 -28.03
CA LYS A 227 29.54 -18.13 -27.68
C LYS A 227 28.14 -17.91 -27.11
N GLN A 228 27.12 -18.54 -27.68
CA GLN A 228 25.75 -18.47 -27.16
C GLN A 228 25.67 -19.04 -25.73
N GLU A 229 26.25 -20.21 -25.50
CA GLU A 229 26.32 -20.82 -24.15
C GLU A 229 27.04 -19.90 -23.16
N SER A 230 28.17 -19.32 -23.56
CA SER A 230 28.91 -18.34 -22.75
C SER A 230 28.07 -17.10 -22.42
N LEU A 231 27.33 -16.54 -23.39
CA LEU A 231 26.46 -15.38 -23.17
C LEU A 231 25.28 -15.70 -22.26
N ILE A 232 24.71 -16.91 -22.38
CA ILE A 232 23.65 -17.37 -21.48
C ILE A 232 24.22 -17.53 -20.07
N LYS A 233 25.38 -18.16 -19.91
CA LYS A 233 26.05 -18.30 -18.59
C LYS A 233 26.31 -16.94 -17.95
N ASP A 234 26.78 -15.98 -18.73
CA ASP A 234 27.13 -14.62 -18.30
C ASP A 234 25.98 -13.60 -18.43
N LEU A 235 24.72 -14.07 -18.44
CA LEU A 235 23.53 -13.23 -18.57
C LEU A 235 23.46 -12.08 -17.52
N PRO A 236 23.90 -12.23 -16.26
CA PRO A 236 23.94 -11.10 -15.32
C PRO A 236 24.76 -9.91 -15.83
N ASN A 237 25.92 -10.17 -16.45
CA ASN A 237 26.78 -9.12 -16.99
C ASN A 237 26.25 -8.58 -18.32
N VAL A 238 25.58 -9.41 -19.13
CA VAL A 238 24.82 -8.94 -20.29
C VAL A 238 23.77 -7.91 -19.86
N PHE A 239 22.99 -8.21 -18.82
CA PHE A 239 21.96 -7.29 -18.30
C PHE A 239 22.60 -6.00 -17.80
N ARG A 240 23.65 -6.07 -16.97
CA ARG A 240 24.39 -4.89 -16.49
C ARG A 240 24.92 -4.01 -17.63
N THR A 241 25.46 -4.65 -18.68
CA THR A 241 26.01 -3.94 -19.84
C THR A 241 24.92 -3.22 -20.62
N VAL A 242 23.81 -3.91 -20.92
CA VAL A 242 22.66 -3.32 -21.63
C VAL A 242 22.03 -2.20 -20.81
N MET A 243 21.89 -2.42 -19.50
CA MET A 243 21.35 -1.45 -18.53
C MET A 243 22.16 -0.16 -18.53
N LYS A 244 23.50 -0.25 -18.36
CA LYS A 244 24.39 0.91 -18.35
C LYS A 244 24.47 1.60 -19.71
N LYS A 245 24.54 0.83 -20.80
CA LYS A 245 24.67 1.37 -22.16
C LYS A 245 23.46 2.19 -22.61
N HIS A 246 22.27 1.80 -22.17
CA HIS A 246 21.01 2.40 -22.61
C HIS A 246 20.27 3.15 -21.49
N ASN A 247 20.90 3.32 -20.33
CA ASN A 247 20.35 3.98 -19.14
C ASN A 247 18.96 3.45 -18.76
N LEU A 248 18.85 2.14 -18.57
CA LEU A 248 17.59 1.45 -18.28
C LEU A 248 17.47 1.15 -16.78
N ALA A 249 16.25 1.14 -16.25
CA ALA A 249 16.00 0.78 -14.86
C ALA A 249 16.09 -0.74 -14.66
N ALA A 250 16.69 -1.18 -13.56
CA ALA A 250 16.83 -2.60 -13.24
C ALA A 250 15.46 -3.32 -13.12
N GLY A 251 14.44 -2.64 -12.61
CA GLY A 251 13.09 -3.20 -12.42
C GLY A 251 12.34 -3.52 -13.73
N ASP A 252 12.78 -2.97 -14.87
CA ASP A 252 12.17 -3.26 -16.17
C ASP A 252 12.74 -4.54 -16.83
N PHE A 253 13.80 -5.12 -16.26
CA PHE A 253 14.41 -6.35 -16.78
C PHE A 253 13.57 -7.59 -16.43
N PRO A 254 13.57 -8.61 -17.31
CA PRO A 254 12.87 -9.86 -17.05
C PRO A 254 13.55 -10.64 -15.91
N GLU A 255 12.78 -11.53 -15.28
CA GLU A 255 13.30 -12.48 -14.30
C GLU A 255 14.37 -13.37 -14.95
N MET A 256 15.52 -13.50 -14.28
CA MET A 256 16.76 -13.97 -14.88
C MET A 256 16.71 -15.44 -15.29
N GLU A 257 16.22 -16.33 -14.44
CA GLU A 257 16.26 -17.77 -14.68
C GLU A 257 15.21 -18.22 -15.69
N GLY A 258 14.01 -17.66 -15.63
CA GLY A 258 12.97 -17.83 -16.64
C GLY A 258 13.43 -17.35 -18.01
N PHE A 259 14.11 -16.19 -18.07
CA PHE A 259 14.66 -15.67 -19.31
C PHE A 259 15.81 -16.53 -19.86
N ARG A 260 16.72 -16.97 -18.98
CA ARG A 260 17.83 -17.90 -19.31
C ARG A 260 17.31 -19.18 -19.96
N LYS A 261 16.28 -19.80 -19.36
CA LYS A 261 15.66 -21.03 -19.89
C LYS A 261 15.10 -20.83 -21.29
N LYS A 262 14.38 -19.72 -21.52
CA LYS A 262 13.85 -19.39 -22.84
C LYS A 262 14.93 -19.12 -23.88
N LEU A 263 16.01 -18.43 -23.51
CA LEU A 263 17.13 -18.18 -24.41
C LEU A 263 17.84 -19.46 -24.86
N ALA A 264 17.92 -20.49 -24.00
CA ALA A 264 18.55 -21.76 -24.34
C ALA A 264 17.85 -22.50 -25.50
N GLU A 265 16.55 -22.27 -25.68
CA GLU A 265 15.73 -22.87 -26.74
C GLU A 265 15.82 -22.10 -28.07
N MET A 266 16.55 -20.98 -28.13
CA MET A 266 16.57 -20.04 -29.25
C MET A 266 17.93 -19.99 -29.96
N ASN A 267 17.95 -19.46 -31.19
CA ASN A 267 19.18 -19.23 -31.95
C ASN A 267 19.48 -17.74 -32.09
N PHE A 268 20.54 -17.27 -31.43
CA PHE A 268 20.84 -15.84 -31.35
C PHE A 268 21.23 -15.23 -32.70
N SER A 269 21.78 -16.02 -33.63
CA SER A 269 22.10 -15.54 -34.98
C SER A 269 20.86 -15.25 -35.83
N LYS A 270 19.68 -15.77 -35.43
CA LYS A 270 18.40 -15.52 -36.10
C LYS A 270 17.63 -14.34 -35.53
N PHE A 271 18.04 -13.77 -34.40
CA PHE A 271 17.36 -12.61 -33.81
C PHE A 271 17.32 -11.42 -34.78
N PRO A 272 16.27 -10.60 -34.81
CA PRO A 272 16.25 -9.43 -35.68
C PRO A 272 17.30 -8.40 -35.27
N LYS A 273 17.77 -7.57 -36.21
CA LYS A 273 18.54 -6.36 -35.89
C LYS A 273 17.61 -5.35 -35.20
N LEU A 274 18.18 -4.50 -34.35
CA LEU A 274 17.42 -3.44 -33.71
C LEU A 274 16.83 -2.48 -34.75
N ASN A 275 15.53 -2.25 -34.68
CA ASN A 275 14.87 -1.23 -35.48
C ASN A 275 14.83 0.08 -34.69
N THR A 276 15.79 0.96 -34.96
CA THR A 276 15.90 2.26 -34.27
C THR A 276 14.68 3.14 -34.51
N LYS A 277 14.07 3.11 -35.71
CA LYS A 277 12.84 3.87 -36.01
C LYS A 277 11.67 3.43 -35.12
N MET A 278 11.53 2.14 -34.85
CA MET A 278 10.48 1.65 -33.94
C MET A 278 10.75 2.09 -32.50
N LEU A 279 12.00 2.08 -32.05
CA LEU A 279 12.35 2.58 -30.72
C LEU A 279 12.05 4.07 -30.57
N THR A 280 12.40 4.89 -31.56
CA THR A 280 12.09 6.33 -31.56
C THR A 280 10.58 6.57 -31.50
N LYS A 281 9.75 5.74 -32.14
CA LYS A 281 8.29 5.83 -32.00
C LYS A 281 7.83 5.54 -30.57
N LEU A 282 8.40 4.52 -29.92
CA LEU A 282 8.10 4.22 -28.51
C LEU A 282 8.57 5.35 -27.58
N ASP A 283 9.72 5.97 -27.87
CA ASP A 283 10.23 7.12 -27.12
C ASP A 283 9.30 8.33 -27.26
N ASN A 284 8.87 8.64 -28.48
CA ASN A 284 7.92 9.73 -28.75
C ASN A 284 6.57 9.49 -28.06
N MET A 285 6.07 8.25 -28.12
CA MET A 285 4.83 7.87 -27.45
C MET A 285 4.94 8.12 -25.94
N LEU A 286 6.03 7.69 -25.31
CA LEU A 286 6.25 7.90 -23.86
C LEU A 286 6.48 9.36 -23.48
N ALA A 287 7.18 10.13 -24.31
CA ALA A 287 7.60 11.50 -23.99
C ALA A 287 6.54 12.56 -24.34
N THR A 288 5.64 12.28 -25.28
CA THR A 288 4.71 13.29 -25.81
C THR A 288 3.27 12.80 -25.84
N GLU A 289 3.00 11.63 -26.41
CA GLU A 289 1.62 11.16 -26.59
C GLU A 289 0.96 10.74 -25.27
N ILE A 290 1.70 10.07 -24.38
CA ILE A 290 1.20 9.68 -23.05
C ILE A 290 0.91 10.90 -22.17
N PRO A 291 1.82 11.89 -22.01
CA PRO A 291 1.49 13.13 -21.31
C PRO A 291 0.27 13.83 -21.88
N PHE A 292 0.17 13.98 -23.20
CA PHE A 292 -1.00 14.58 -23.85
C PHE A 292 -2.30 13.83 -23.54
N LEU A 293 -2.26 12.49 -23.56
CA LEU A 293 -3.42 11.67 -23.19
C LEU A 293 -3.81 11.88 -21.72
N MET A 294 -2.85 11.95 -20.81
CA MET A 294 -3.09 12.24 -19.39
C MET A 294 -3.72 13.63 -19.18
N ASP A 295 -3.27 14.64 -19.94
CA ASP A 295 -3.82 15.98 -19.93
C ASP A 295 -5.21 16.08 -20.60
N SER A 296 -5.62 15.08 -21.36
CA SER A 296 -6.98 15.01 -21.91
C SER A 296 -7.99 14.37 -20.95
N LEU A 297 -7.51 13.71 -19.88
CA LEU A 297 -8.37 13.11 -18.86
C LEU A 297 -8.99 14.21 -17.96
N PRO A 298 -10.24 14.04 -17.51
CA PRO A 298 -10.88 14.93 -16.53
C PRO A 298 -9.97 15.27 -15.35
N ALA A 299 -10.01 16.52 -14.85
CA ALA A 299 -9.11 17.01 -13.81
C ALA A 299 -9.20 16.19 -12.51
N GLU A 300 -10.40 15.66 -12.21
CA GLU A 300 -10.68 14.79 -11.07
C GLU A 300 -9.94 13.45 -11.16
N LEU A 301 -9.49 13.04 -12.36
CA LEU A 301 -8.67 11.84 -12.57
C LEU A 301 -7.17 12.10 -12.35
N ARG A 302 -6.73 13.37 -12.24
CA ARG A 302 -5.29 13.70 -12.10
C ARG A 302 -4.81 13.70 -10.65
N GLN A 303 -5.71 13.81 -9.67
CA GLN A 303 -5.39 13.97 -8.24
C GLN A 303 -4.80 12.73 -7.53
N GLY A 304 -4.69 11.58 -8.20
CA GLY A 304 -4.07 10.36 -7.63
C GLY A 304 -2.65 10.07 -8.14
N VAL A 305 -2.02 10.99 -8.86
CA VAL A 305 -0.81 10.70 -9.64
C VAL A 305 0.32 11.68 -9.29
N SER A 306 0.89 11.55 -8.09
CA SER A 306 2.05 12.34 -7.64
C SER A 306 3.39 11.94 -8.26
N GLY A 307 3.42 11.04 -9.27
CA GLY A 307 4.68 10.50 -9.82
C GLY A 307 4.95 10.73 -11.32
N ILE A 308 3.99 11.25 -12.10
CA ILE A 308 4.14 11.30 -13.57
C ILE A 308 4.70 12.64 -14.07
N GLY A 309 4.41 13.75 -13.39
CA GLY A 309 4.95 15.08 -13.73
C GLY A 309 6.47 15.19 -13.58
N GLU A 310 7.05 14.52 -12.59
CA GLU A 310 8.51 14.47 -12.42
C GLU A 310 9.22 13.60 -13.46
N LEU A 311 8.55 12.57 -14.00
CA LEU A 311 9.18 11.64 -14.93
C LEU A 311 9.36 12.21 -16.34
N GLY A 312 8.39 13.00 -16.82
CA GLY A 312 8.51 13.74 -18.08
C GLY A 312 9.65 14.77 -18.03
N SER A 313 9.79 15.42 -16.87
CA SER A 313 10.83 16.42 -16.61
C SER A 313 12.24 15.81 -16.60
N LYS A 314 12.40 14.60 -16.02
CA LYS A 314 13.68 13.86 -16.01
C LYS A 314 14.11 13.35 -17.41
N MET A 315 13.17 13.03 -18.30
CA MET A 315 13.48 12.64 -19.69
C MET A 315 13.87 13.85 -20.56
N ASN A 316 13.27 15.02 -20.33
CA ASN A 316 13.58 16.23 -21.10
C ASN A 316 14.99 16.78 -20.76
N ALA A 317 15.42 16.64 -19.50
CA ALA A 317 16.77 17.03 -19.04
C ALA A 317 17.90 16.14 -19.59
N MET A 318 17.60 14.93 -20.07
CA MET A 318 18.59 13.99 -20.63
C MET A 318 18.91 14.22 -22.12
N SER A 319 18.13 15.03 -22.84
CA SER A 319 18.35 15.27 -24.27
C SER A 319 19.12 16.56 -24.60
N THR A 320 19.35 17.45 -23.62
CA THR A 320 19.89 18.81 -23.89
C THR A 320 21.35 19.03 -23.49
N ASN A 321 22.00 18.11 -22.78
CA ASN A 321 23.41 18.26 -22.41
C ASN A 321 24.33 17.23 -23.08
N MET A 322 24.75 17.52 -24.32
CA MET A 322 26.01 16.99 -24.85
C MET A 322 27.11 18.06 -24.65
N PRO A 323 28.14 17.82 -23.84
CA PRO A 323 29.34 18.65 -23.85
C PRO A 323 30.15 18.31 -25.11
N THR A 324 30.49 19.34 -25.88
CA THR A 324 31.48 19.27 -26.97
C THR A 324 32.84 18.88 -26.41
N VAL A 325 33.44 17.83 -26.97
CA VAL A 325 34.79 17.34 -26.67
C VAL A 325 35.83 18.42 -27.00
N PRO A 326 36.69 18.87 -26.05
CA PRO A 326 37.93 19.54 -26.40
C PRO A 326 39.05 18.51 -26.64
N THR A 327 39.89 18.81 -27.62
CA THR A 327 41.05 18.03 -28.04
C THR A 327 42.14 17.91 -26.95
N PRO A 328 43.00 16.87 -26.98
CA PRO A 328 43.94 16.59 -25.89
C PRO A 328 45.20 17.45 -26.00
N LYS A 329 45.65 18.03 -24.87
CA LYS A 329 47.05 18.44 -24.66
C LYS A 329 47.72 17.43 -23.73
N THR A 330 48.95 17.08 -24.11
CA THR A 330 49.85 16.11 -23.49
C THR A 330 50.36 16.56 -22.11
N HIS A 331 50.31 15.67 -21.11
CA HIS A 331 51.03 15.79 -19.84
C HIS A 331 52.05 14.65 -19.70
N THR A 332 53.22 14.97 -19.17
CA THR A 332 54.41 14.12 -19.07
C THR A 332 54.41 13.20 -17.86
N VAL A 333 55.25 12.16 -17.93
CA VAL A 333 55.33 11.00 -17.02
C VAL A 333 55.78 11.35 -15.57
N SER A 334 56.15 12.59 -15.28
CA SER A 334 56.66 13.01 -13.96
C SER A 334 55.60 13.19 -12.86
N ASP A 335 54.33 13.39 -13.23
CA ASP A 335 53.30 13.82 -12.26
C ASP A 335 52.54 12.65 -11.61
N VAL A 336 52.74 11.43 -12.10
CA VAL A 336 52.06 10.21 -11.59
C VAL A 336 52.84 9.56 -10.45
N GLU A 337 54.13 9.86 -10.31
CA GLU A 337 55.02 9.18 -9.36
C GLU A 337 55.03 9.85 -7.97
N ALA A 338 54.82 11.17 -7.92
CA ALA A 338 54.73 11.95 -6.68
C ALA A 338 53.46 11.62 -5.86
N THR A 339 52.33 11.38 -6.54
CA THR A 339 51.05 11.05 -5.87
C THR A 339 51.05 9.63 -5.30
N ARG A 340 51.83 8.72 -5.87
CA ARG A 340 51.91 7.31 -5.43
C ARG A 340 52.77 7.13 -4.18
N GLN A 341 53.84 7.93 -4.03
CA GLN A 341 54.72 7.88 -2.86
C GLN A 341 54.10 8.53 -1.61
N ALA A 342 53.19 9.50 -1.78
CA ALA A 342 52.45 10.09 -0.65
C ALA A 342 51.42 9.12 -0.05
N ALA A 343 50.75 8.30 -0.87
CA ALA A 343 49.75 7.33 -0.41
C ALA A 343 50.36 6.12 0.32
N ALA A 344 51.57 5.69 -0.06
CA ALA A 344 52.22 4.53 0.54
C ALA A 344 52.79 4.78 1.95
N LYS A 345 53.04 6.05 2.31
CA LYS A 345 53.62 6.42 3.61
C LYS A 345 52.56 6.57 4.71
N ALA A 346 51.29 6.75 4.35
CA ALA A 346 50.17 6.83 5.30
C ALA A 346 49.63 5.45 5.74
N ALA A 347 49.90 4.38 4.98
CA ALA A 347 49.38 3.04 5.25
C ALA A 347 50.25 2.18 6.21
N ALA A 348 51.40 2.68 6.68
CA ALA A 348 52.38 1.88 7.43
C ALA A 348 52.39 2.10 8.96
N GLN A 349 51.40 2.81 9.54
CA GLN A 349 51.42 3.20 10.96
C GLN A 349 50.17 2.81 11.80
N ALA A 350 49.38 1.83 11.38
CA ALA A 350 48.30 1.31 12.24
C ALA A 350 48.48 -0.19 12.51
N ALA A 351 48.77 -0.54 13.77
CA ALA A 351 48.76 -1.92 14.27
C ALA A 351 47.31 -2.37 14.58
N PRO A 352 46.99 -3.68 14.48
CA PRO A 352 45.63 -4.18 14.69
C PRO A 352 45.32 -4.47 16.17
N PRO A 353 44.10 -4.22 16.67
CA PRO A 353 43.62 -4.80 17.92
C PRO A 353 42.99 -6.19 17.71
N ALA A 354 43.05 -7.01 18.76
CA ALA A 354 42.57 -8.39 18.85
C ALA A 354 41.03 -8.50 19.01
N PRO A 355 40.41 -9.68 18.83
CA PRO A 355 38.95 -9.81 18.72
C PRO A 355 38.25 -9.97 20.08
N PRO A 356 37.05 -9.39 20.29
CA PRO A 356 36.15 -9.81 21.34
C PRO A 356 34.92 -10.57 20.82
N THR A 357 34.29 -11.22 21.80
CA THR A 357 33.24 -12.24 21.80
C THR A 357 31.83 -11.72 21.49
N LYS A 358 30.94 -12.67 21.17
CA LYS A 358 29.50 -12.51 20.87
C LYS A 358 28.73 -11.86 22.02
N GLU A 359 28.05 -10.74 21.75
CA GLU A 359 26.84 -10.28 22.43
C GLU A 359 25.92 -9.60 21.40
N GLU A 360 24.61 -9.73 21.62
CA GLU A 360 23.51 -9.27 20.77
C GLU A 360 23.33 -7.75 20.94
N GLU A 361 23.30 -6.98 19.84
CA GLU A 361 22.94 -5.55 19.87
C GLU A 361 21.78 -5.29 18.90
N GLU A 362 20.69 -4.74 19.47
CA GLU A 362 19.59 -4.07 18.78
C GLU A 362 20.11 -2.79 18.11
N GLU A 363 19.93 -2.66 16.79
CA GLU A 363 20.17 -1.37 16.11
C GLU A 363 18.94 -0.46 16.28
N THR A 364 19.07 0.52 17.16
CA THR A 364 18.23 1.71 17.26
C THR A 364 18.60 2.71 16.15
N ASN A 365 17.57 3.35 15.59
CA ASN A 365 17.67 4.31 14.48
C ASN A 365 18.27 5.65 14.94
N PRO A 366 19.38 6.15 14.34
CA PRO A 366 20.07 7.37 14.76
C PRO A 366 19.43 8.68 14.25
N PHE A 367 18.12 8.70 13.98
CA PHE A 367 17.40 9.87 13.47
C PHE A 367 16.09 10.18 14.23
N ALA A 368 15.91 9.64 15.43
CA ALA A 368 14.77 9.98 16.27
C ALA A 368 15.28 10.61 17.56
N GLU A 369 15.52 11.92 17.53
CA GLU A 369 15.58 12.83 18.68
C GLU A 369 15.73 14.25 18.11
N GLU A 370 14.60 14.88 17.78
CA GLU A 370 14.53 16.35 17.72
C GLU A 370 14.15 16.80 19.13
N GLU A 371 15.11 17.44 19.82
CA GLU A 371 14.89 18.11 21.10
C GLU A 371 13.86 19.24 20.91
N GLU A 372 12.80 19.22 21.72
CA GLU A 372 11.81 20.29 21.80
C GLU A 372 12.45 21.53 22.45
N ASP A 373 12.79 22.52 21.63
CA ASP A 373 13.16 23.86 22.09
C ASP A 373 11.90 24.57 22.68
N GLU A 374 11.74 24.52 24.01
CA GLU A 374 10.66 25.18 24.78
C GLU A 374 10.61 26.74 24.66
N ASN A 375 11.34 27.36 23.74
CA ASN A 375 11.40 28.82 23.60
C ASN A 375 11.39 29.34 22.16
N ASN A 376 10.76 28.62 21.23
CA ASN A 376 10.50 29.13 19.88
C ASN A 376 9.14 29.87 19.81
N PRO A 377 9.10 31.19 19.61
CA PRO A 377 7.85 31.95 19.50
C PRO A 377 7.10 31.75 18.17
N PHE A 378 7.57 30.84 17.30
CA PHE A 378 6.95 30.52 16.00
C PHE A 378 6.91 29.00 15.73
N GLY A 379 6.56 28.19 16.73
CA GLY A 379 6.21 26.78 16.54
C GLY A 379 5.06 26.61 15.54
N ARG A 380 5.11 25.55 14.73
CA ARG A 380 4.13 25.28 13.69
C ARG A 380 2.87 24.72 14.34
N GLU A 381 1.81 25.52 14.44
CA GLU A 381 0.48 25.09 14.92
C GLU A 381 0.06 23.83 14.16
N THR A 382 -0.15 22.74 14.88
CA THR A 382 -0.73 21.51 14.32
C THR A 382 -2.25 21.68 14.24
N GLU A 383 -2.94 20.96 13.34
CA GLU A 383 -4.41 21.01 13.28
C GLU A 383 -5.07 20.53 14.59
N GLU A 384 -4.32 19.83 15.47
CA GLU A 384 -4.73 19.40 16.82
C GLU A 384 -4.78 20.56 17.83
N ASP A 385 -4.04 21.66 17.59
CA ASP A 385 -4.03 22.87 18.45
C ASP A 385 -5.21 23.83 18.16
N LEU A 386 -5.98 23.59 17.10
CA LEU A 386 -7.00 24.52 16.59
C LEU A 386 -8.39 24.36 17.20
N VAL A 387 -8.59 23.41 18.13
CA VAL A 387 -9.87 23.22 18.82
C VAL A 387 -9.80 23.88 20.20
N PRO A 388 -10.36 25.09 20.40
CA PRO A 388 -10.37 25.74 21.70
C PRO A 388 -11.11 24.86 22.72
N TRP A 389 -10.63 24.86 23.96
CA TRP A 389 -11.35 24.18 25.03
C TRP A 389 -12.67 24.91 25.30
N LEU A 390 -13.78 24.18 25.13
CA LEU A 390 -15.14 24.73 25.17
C LEU A 390 -15.45 25.45 26.47
N LEU A 391 -14.90 24.97 27.58
CA LEU A 391 -15.26 25.38 28.94
C LEU A 391 -14.35 26.47 29.52
N GLN A 392 -13.40 27.00 28.73
CA GLN A 392 -12.42 27.97 29.22
C GLN A 392 -13.10 29.22 29.80
N ASP A 393 -14.07 29.78 29.07
CA ASP A 393 -14.75 31.01 29.46
C ASP A 393 -15.65 30.81 30.69
N GLU A 394 -16.44 29.72 30.76
CA GLU A 394 -17.31 29.43 31.92
C GLU A 394 -16.51 29.06 33.17
N LYS A 395 -15.40 28.33 33.01
CA LYS A 395 -14.49 28.05 34.12
C LYS A 395 -13.98 29.34 34.74
N ASP A 396 -13.38 30.21 33.93
CA ASP A 396 -12.74 31.43 34.40
C ASP A 396 -13.75 32.45 34.97
N LEU A 397 -14.99 32.46 34.45
CA LEU A 397 -16.03 33.39 34.88
C LEU A 397 -16.75 32.95 36.16
N ARG A 398 -16.97 31.64 36.35
CA ARG A 398 -17.89 31.14 37.39
C ARG A 398 -17.33 29.97 38.20
N TRP A 399 -16.83 28.92 37.56
CA TRP A 399 -16.52 27.68 38.29
C TRP A 399 -15.22 27.74 39.07
N ASP A 400 -14.26 28.59 38.70
CA ASP A 400 -13.06 28.84 39.52
C ASP A 400 -13.42 29.42 40.89
N ALA A 401 -14.40 30.32 40.94
CA ALA A 401 -14.87 30.89 42.21
C ALA A 401 -15.56 29.83 43.09
N GLU A 402 -16.33 28.92 42.47
CA GLU A 402 -16.98 27.80 43.16
C GLU A 402 -15.98 26.72 43.60
N PHE A 403 -14.92 26.49 42.81
CA PHE A 403 -13.81 25.59 43.11
C PHE A 403 -13.03 26.08 44.33
N GLU A 404 -12.60 27.36 44.32
CA GLU A 404 -11.89 27.97 45.44
C GLU A 404 -12.74 28.02 46.72
N ALA A 405 -14.04 28.31 46.60
CA ALA A 405 -14.97 28.26 47.73
C ALA A 405 -15.16 26.85 48.31
N SER A 406 -14.84 25.80 47.55
CA SER A 406 -14.89 24.40 47.99
C SER A 406 -13.62 23.95 48.74
N GLY A 407 -12.59 24.79 48.79
CA GLY A 407 -11.40 24.61 49.64
C GLY A 407 -10.40 23.57 49.13
N PRO A 408 -9.81 23.75 47.93
CA PRO A 408 -8.82 22.84 47.39
C PRO A 408 -7.54 22.82 48.26
N VAL A 409 -6.89 21.65 48.33
CA VAL A 409 -5.61 21.47 49.01
C VAL A 409 -4.57 21.14 47.95
N ASN A 410 -3.56 22.02 47.79
CA ASN A 410 -2.55 21.95 46.72
C ASN A 410 -3.18 21.95 45.31
N GLY A 411 -4.18 22.80 45.08
CA GLY A 411 -4.81 22.96 43.77
C GLY A 411 -5.74 21.81 43.35
N LYS A 412 -6.04 20.87 44.25
CA LYS A 412 -6.96 19.75 44.00
C LYS A 412 -8.01 19.61 45.11
N LEU A 413 -9.24 19.29 44.74
CA LEU A 413 -10.32 18.91 45.65
C LEU A 413 -10.34 17.40 45.88
N GLY A 414 -10.37 17.00 47.15
CA GLY A 414 -10.57 15.60 47.51
C GLY A 414 -11.97 15.10 47.15
N ALA A 415 -12.11 13.79 46.94
CA ALA A 415 -13.39 13.16 46.58
C ALA A 415 -14.56 13.49 47.52
N LYS A 416 -14.29 13.76 48.80
CA LYS A 416 -15.34 14.10 49.78
C LYS A 416 -15.84 15.53 49.56
N GLU A 417 -14.92 16.48 49.37
CA GLU A 417 -15.19 17.90 49.20
C GLU A 417 -15.83 18.16 47.83
N ALA A 418 -15.30 17.55 46.77
CA ALA A 418 -15.87 17.62 45.44
C ALA A 418 -17.27 16.99 45.38
N ARG A 419 -17.50 15.85 46.04
CA ARG A 419 -18.85 15.27 46.18
C ARG A 419 -19.83 16.23 46.89
N GLN A 420 -19.38 16.95 47.92
CA GLN A 420 -20.23 17.94 48.60
C GLN A 420 -20.57 19.13 47.70
N ALA A 421 -19.63 19.57 46.86
CA ALA A 421 -19.88 20.62 45.87
C ALA A 421 -20.89 20.14 44.81
N LEU A 422 -20.67 18.96 44.23
CA LEU A 422 -21.56 18.39 43.21
C LEU A 422 -22.95 18.05 43.75
N MET A 423 -23.10 17.67 45.02
CA MET A 423 -24.43 17.45 45.61
C MET A 423 -25.29 18.72 45.71
N LYS A 424 -24.69 19.91 45.68
CA LYS A 424 -25.43 21.18 45.66
C LYS A 424 -26.07 21.47 44.31
N THR A 425 -25.71 20.72 43.27
CA THR A 425 -26.29 20.87 41.94
C THR A 425 -27.65 20.18 41.80
N ASP A 426 -28.22 19.53 42.82
CA ASP A 426 -29.54 18.88 42.72
C ASP A 426 -29.65 17.79 41.63
N VAL A 427 -28.50 17.30 41.14
CA VAL A 427 -28.40 16.18 40.18
C VAL A 427 -28.53 14.84 40.93
N PRO A 428 -29.25 13.84 40.39
CA PRO A 428 -29.40 12.54 41.04
C PRO A 428 -28.04 11.88 41.35
N THR A 429 -27.91 11.24 42.52
CA THR A 429 -26.64 10.65 42.99
C THR A 429 -26.09 9.57 42.03
N LYS A 430 -26.96 8.88 41.28
CA LYS A 430 -26.54 7.90 40.27
C LYS A 430 -25.82 8.58 39.09
N SER A 431 -26.30 9.75 38.69
CA SER A 431 -25.70 10.60 37.65
C SER A 431 -24.39 11.21 38.11
N LEU A 432 -24.32 11.70 39.36
CA LEU A 432 -23.09 12.27 39.93
C LEU A 432 -21.90 11.30 39.93
N ARG A 433 -22.16 10.00 40.06
CA ARG A 433 -21.10 8.98 39.97
C ARG A 433 -20.55 8.85 38.55
N ALA A 434 -21.43 8.81 37.54
CA ALA A 434 -21.00 8.75 36.15
C ALA A 434 -20.25 10.03 35.74
N ILE A 435 -20.69 11.19 36.23
CA ILE A 435 -20.01 12.48 36.03
C ILE A 435 -18.61 12.44 36.66
N TRP A 436 -18.49 11.97 37.91
CA TRP A 436 -17.18 11.81 38.56
C TRP A 436 -16.21 10.96 37.73
N ASP A 437 -16.68 9.80 37.26
CA ASP A 437 -15.85 8.85 36.49
C ASP A 437 -15.39 9.41 35.14
N LEU A 438 -16.12 10.40 34.59
CA LEU A 438 -15.76 11.13 33.36
C LEU A 438 -14.85 12.33 33.61
N SER A 439 -15.04 13.03 34.72
CA SER A 439 -14.31 14.27 35.04
C SER A 439 -12.92 14.03 35.65
N ASP A 440 -12.71 12.92 36.35
CA ASP A 440 -11.40 12.51 36.90
C ASP A 440 -10.52 11.91 35.79
N ILE A 441 -9.98 12.78 34.92
CA ILE A 441 -9.24 12.42 33.70
C ILE A 441 -7.94 11.67 34.05
N ASP A 442 -7.18 12.20 35.01
CA ASP A 442 -5.90 11.61 35.43
C ASP A 442 -6.05 10.42 36.40
N LYS A 443 -7.28 10.15 36.87
CA LYS A 443 -7.66 9.04 37.75
C LYS A 443 -6.94 9.06 39.09
N ASP A 444 -6.58 10.24 39.58
CA ASP A 444 -5.91 10.39 40.86
C ASP A 444 -6.89 10.40 42.06
N GLY A 445 -8.19 10.38 41.79
CA GLY A 445 -9.26 10.36 42.79
C GLY A 445 -9.52 11.73 43.41
N LYS A 446 -9.06 12.80 42.77
CA LYS A 446 -9.28 14.21 43.11
C LYS A 446 -9.66 14.96 41.84
N LEU A 447 -10.13 16.19 41.99
CA LEU A 447 -10.41 17.06 40.83
C LEU A 447 -9.59 18.33 40.98
N ASP A 448 -8.80 18.68 39.98
CA ASP A 448 -8.29 20.05 39.85
C ASP A 448 -9.35 21.00 39.25
N ALA A 449 -8.98 22.27 39.05
CA ALA A 449 -9.91 23.30 38.60
C ALA A 449 -10.51 23.00 37.21
N GLU A 450 -9.73 22.38 36.32
CA GLU A 450 -10.17 22.02 34.97
C GLU A 450 -11.13 20.83 35.01
N GLU A 451 -10.79 19.80 35.78
CA GLU A 451 -11.64 18.62 35.97
C GLU A 451 -12.94 18.96 36.71
N PHE A 452 -12.88 19.91 37.65
CA PHE A 452 -14.06 20.44 38.32
C PHE A 452 -14.99 21.20 37.36
N ALA A 453 -14.43 21.99 36.43
CA ALA A 453 -15.21 22.66 35.40
C ALA A 453 -15.98 21.67 34.51
N ILE A 454 -15.33 20.57 34.11
CA ILE A 454 -15.99 19.48 33.36
C ILE A 454 -17.12 18.88 34.19
N ALA A 455 -16.89 18.61 35.47
CA ALA A 455 -17.90 18.02 36.36
C ALA A 455 -19.13 18.94 36.52
N MET A 456 -18.90 20.25 36.59
CA MET A 456 -19.95 21.26 36.71
C MET A 456 -20.74 21.41 35.41
N HIS A 457 -20.06 21.44 34.26
CA HIS A 457 -20.70 21.46 32.95
C HIS A 457 -21.61 20.25 32.73
N LEU A 458 -21.11 19.03 33.01
CA LEU A 458 -21.91 17.80 32.91
C LEU A 458 -23.10 17.81 33.87
N CYS A 459 -22.97 18.43 35.05
CA CYS A 459 -24.11 18.61 35.95
C CYS A 459 -25.18 19.55 35.37
N GLU A 460 -24.78 20.60 34.65
CA GLU A 460 -25.70 21.53 33.99
C GLU A 460 -26.43 20.87 32.82
N MET A 461 -25.73 20.13 31.96
CA MET A 461 -26.35 19.34 30.89
C MET A 461 -27.46 18.41 31.43
N VAL A 462 -27.18 17.69 32.53
CA VAL A 462 -28.15 16.79 33.14
C VAL A 462 -29.36 17.54 33.72
N LYS A 463 -29.18 18.76 34.24
CA LYS A 463 -30.29 19.60 34.71
C LYS A 463 -31.18 20.09 33.57
N GLU A 464 -30.58 20.36 32.41
CA GLU A 464 -31.30 20.79 31.22
C GLU A 464 -32.06 19.64 30.54
N GLY A 465 -31.87 18.41 31.04
CA GLY A 465 -32.58 17.21 30.58
C GLY A 465 -31.80 16.43 29.53
N GLU A 466 -30.53 16.75 29.32
CA GLU A 466 -29.63 16.02 28.42
C GLU A 466 -29.09 14.74 29.09
N GLU A 467 -28.79 13.74 28.27
CA GLU A 467 -28.18 12.49 28.74
C GLU A 467 -26.66 12.67 28.92
N ILE A 468 -26.09 12.01 29.94
CA ILE A 468 -24.65 12.00 30.17
C ILE A 468 -23.98 11.24 29.01
N PRO A 469 -22.96 11.82 28.35
CA PRO A 469 -22.27 11.16 27.25
C PRO A 469 -21.50 9.90 27.72
N GLU A 470 -21.31 8.93 26.82
CA GLU A 470 -20.53 7.71 27.12
C GLU A 470 -19.02 7.97 27.26
N GLY A 471 -18.55 9.15 26.82
CA GLY A 471 -17.18 9.64 26.94
C GLY A 471 -17.12 11.13 26.62
N LEU A 472 -16.09 11.84 27.10
CA LEU A 472 -15.91 13.27 26.83
C LEU A 472 -15.56 13.51 25.35
N GLU A 473 -16.18 14.51 24.73
CA GLU A 473 -15.78 14.99 23.40
C GLU A 473 -14.42 15.72 23.49
N GLU A 474 -13.64 15.70 22.40
CA GLU A 474 -12.26 16.23 22.35
C GLU A 474 -12.16 17.71 22.74
N ASN A 475 -13.16 18.51 22.40
CA ASN A 475 -13.26 19.93 22.75
C ASN A 475 -13.67 20.19 24.21
N MET A 476 -14.18 19.19 24.94
CA MET A 476 -14.49 19.27 26.37
C MET A 476 -13.29 18.94 27.24
N VAL A 477 -12.25 18.30 26.67
CA VAL A 477 -11.01 17.97 27.36
C VAL A 477 -10.07 19.18 27.31
N PRO A 478 -9.49 19.61 28.46
CA PRO A 478 -8.52 20.69 28.52
C PRO A 478 -7.33 20.39 27.60
N ILE A 479 -6.81 21.41 26.89
CA ILE A 479 -5.77 21.23 25.86
C ILE A 479 -4.55 20.50 26.41
N GLY A 480 -4.10 20.82 27.63
CA GLY A 480 -2.95 20.17 28.27
C GLY A 480 -3.19 18.73 28.76
N LYS A 481 -4.43 18.22 28.64
CA LYS A 481 -4.86 16.90 29.11
C LYS A 481 -5.49 16.04 28.00
N ARG A 482 -5.39 16.47 26.75
CA ARG A 482 -5.89 15.72 25.58
C ARG A 482 -5.11 14.45 25.30
#